data_AF-A0AAN8Y943-F1
#
_entry.id   AF-A0AAN8Y943-F1
#
_cell.length_a   1.000
_cell.length_b   1.000
_cell.length_c   1.000
_cell.angle_alpha   90.00
_cell.angle_beta   90.00
_cell.angle_gamma   90.00
#
_symmetry.space_group_name_H-M   'P 1'
#
loop_
_entity.id
_entity.type
_entity.pdbx_description
1 polymer ?
#
loop_
_entity_poly.entity_id
_entity_poly.type
_entity_poly.pdbx_seq_one_letter_code
_entity_poly.pdbx_strand_id
1 'polypeptide(L)'
;MSSLPQENYGINHDNREKSIFDIVDAAMKEMLVLLDVNDLVWVKSSSDERCFIHRESYDRKFPNSYRPYISSTTRIESSKHFGVVSMIAIELIPIFLDPIKWMNMFPTIVRKARNFDVINPRNIEGSIQLIQTHVPSYAWKFPSGCAIKNMGNGGSMVTWIEHV
;
A
#
# COMPACT_ATOMS: atom_id res chain seq x y z
N MET A 1 -29.63 -39.16 -10.19
CA MET A 1 -29.31 -37.76 -9.84
C MET A 1 -28.65 -37.79 -8.47
N SER A 2 -27.32 -37.81 -8.44
CA SER A 2 -26.50 -37.85 -7.23
C SER A 2 -26.19 -36.42 -6.78
N SER A 3 -26.60 -36.08 -5.56
CA SER A 3 -26.24 -34.84 -4.88
C SER A 3 -24.77 -34.87 -4.47
N LEU A 4 -24.01 -33.83 -4.85
CA LEU A 4 -22.63 -33.61 -4.43
C LEU A 4 -22.58 -33.28 -2.92
N PRO A 5 -21.54 -33.72 -2.19
CA PRO A 5 -21.40 -33.40 -0.77
C PRO A 5 -21.05 -31.92 -0.60
N GLN A 6 -21.79 -31.23 0.27
CA GLN A 6 -21.38 -29.92 0.79
C GLN A 6 -20.17 -30.13 1.71
N GLU A 7 -18.97 -29.82 1.22
CA GLU A 7 -17.81 -29.63 2.07
C GLU A 7 -18.04 -28.37 2.91
N ASN A 8 -18.44 -28.60 4.17
CA ASN A 8 -18.35 -27.61 5.23
C ASN A 8 -16.87 -27.27 5.44
N TYR A 9 -16.39 -26.23 4.78
CA TYR A 9 -15.20 -25.52 5.23
C TYR A 9 -15.56 -24.82 6.54
N GLY A 10 -15.44 -25.58 7.64
CA GLY A 10 -15.45 -25.02 8.97
C GLY A 10 -14.36 -23.97 9.04
N ILE A 11 -14.76 -22.70 9.02
CA ILE A 11 -13.88 -21.59 9.36
C ILE A 11 -13.56 -21.79 10.84
N ASN A 12 -12.41 -22.41 11.09
CA ASN A 12 -11.79 -22.41 12.41
C ASN A 12 -11.58 -20.93 12.76
N HIS A 13 -12.46 -20.39 13.59
CA HIS A 13 -12.38 -19.04 14.13
C HIS A 13 -11.13 -18.97 15.01
N ASP A 14 -9.98 -18.68 14.39
CA ASP A 14 -8.81 -18.23 15.14
C ASP A 14 -9.16 -16.86 15.75
N ASN A 15 -9.05 -16.78 17.07
CA ASN A 15 -9.56 -15.68 17.91
C ASN A 15 -8.70 -14.40 17.83
N ARG A 16 -8.11 -14.12 16.65
CA ARG A 16 -7.29 -12.93 16.35
C ARG A 16 -7.52 -12.42 14.93
N GLU A 17 -8.77 -12.29 14.51
CA GLU A 17 -9.07 -11.49 13.31
C GLU A 17 -8.77 -10.02 13.61
N LYS A 18 -7.64 -9.52 13.09
CA LYS A 18 -7.32 -8.09 13.13
C LYS A 18 -8.40 -7.33 12.37
N SER A 19 -8.93 -6.26 12.95
CA SER A 19 -9.85 -5.40 12.24
C SER A 19 -9.15 -4.78 11.04
N ILE A 20 -9.89 -4.46 9.97
CA ILE A 20 -9.36 -3.70 8.83
C ILE A 20 -8.69 -2.39 9.29
N PHE A 21 -9.18 -1.79 10.37
CA PHE A 21 -8.58 -0.59 10.96
C PHE A 21 -7.23 -0.85 11.60
N ASP A 22 -7.02 -2.00 12.23
CA ASP A 22 -5.73 -2.35 12.81
C ASP A 22 -4.69 -2.63 11.71
N ILE A 23 -5.14 -3.16 10.57
CA ILE A 23 -4.30 -3.34 9.38
C ILE A 23 -3.93 -1.98 8.78
N VAL A 24 -4.90 -1.08 8.61
CA VAL A 24 -4.67 0.28 8.09
C VAL A 24 -3.73 1.06 8.99
N ASP A 25 -3.97 1.07 10.30
CA ASP A 25 -3.11 1.78 11.27
C ASP A 25 -1.67 1.24 11.27
N ALA A 26 -1.49 -0.09 11.24
CA ALA A 26 -0.17 -0.70 11.11
C ALA A 26 0.51 -0.29 9.79
N ALA A 27 -0.20 -0.38 8.66
CA ALA A 27 0.33 0.00 7.35
C ALA A 27 0.70 1.50 7.27
N MET A 28 -0.10 2.38 7.87
CA MET A 28 0.20 3.81 7.94
C MET A 28 1.45 4.09 8.79
N LYS A 29 1.60 3.42 9.94
CA LYS A 29 2.81 3.54 10.77
C LYS A 29 4.05 3.03 10.04
N GLU A 30 3.94 1.91 9.31
CA GLU A 30 4.99 1.41 8.42
C GLU A 30 5.37 2.48 7.39
N MET A 31 4.38 3.06 6.70
CA MET A 31 4.60 4.10 5.69
C MET A 31 5.29 5.35 6.24
N LEU A 32 4.92 5.81 7.44
CA LEU A 32 5.56 6.99 8.07
C LEU A 32 7.06 6.78 8.28
N VAL A 33 7.48 5.58 8.68
CA VAL A 33 8.90 5.23 8.81
C VAL A 33 9.57 5.16 7.44
N LEU A 34 8.92 4.54 6.45
CA LEU A 34 9.48 4.45 5.09
C LEU A 34 9.61 5.82 4.41
N LEU A 35 8.77 6.79 4.77
CA LEU A 35 8.85 8.16 4.28
C LEU A 35 10.06 8.91 4.83
N ASP A 36 10.58 8.55 6.00
CA ASP A 36 11.84 9.12 6.49
C ASP A 36 13.03 8.60 5.65
N VAL A 37 13.75 9.53 5.02
CA VAL A 37 14.92 9.22 4.17
C VAL A 37 16.15 8.87 5.01
N ASN A 38 16.19 9.28 6.27
CA ASN A 38 17.30 9.01 7.17
C ASN A 38 17.16 7.66 7.90
N ASP A 39 16.05 6.96 7.69
CA ASP A 39 15.83 5.68 8.31
C ASP A 39 16.76 4.61 7.69
N LEU A 40 17.45 3.86 8.57
CA LEU A 40 18.40 2.79 8.22
C LEU A 40 17.76 1.61 7.46
N VAL A 41 16.45 1.62 7.28
CA VAL A 41 15.75 0.67 6.41
C VAL A 41 16.11 0.88 4.95
N TRP A 42 16.49 2.09 4.53
CA TRP A 42 16.89 2.40 3.16
C TRP A 42 18.40 2.23 2.98
N VAL A 43 18.77 1.48 1.95
CA VAL A 43 20.15 1.33 1.48
C VAL A 43 20.27 2.03 0.14
N LYS A 44 21.29 2.89 0.03
CA LYS A 44 21.63 3.55 -1.22
C LYS A 44 22.52 2.64 -2.05
N SER A 45 22.11 2.42 -3.29
CA SER A 45 22.95 1.82 -4.32
C SER A 45 24.18 2.69 -4.57
N SER A 46 25.35 2.07 -4.66
CA SER A 46 26.62 2.76 -4.94
C SER A 46 26.73 3.22 -6.39
N SER A 47 25.92 2.67 -7.31
CA SER A 47 26.07 2.89 -8.75
C SER A 47 25.10 3.91 -9.34
N ASP A 48 23.92 4.13 -8.75
CA ASP A 48 22.85 4.88 -9.41
C ASP A 48 21.93 5.68 -8.46
N GLU A 49 22.39 5.95 -7.24
CA GLU A 49 21.68 6.72 -6.20
C GLU A 49 20.30 6.18 -5.79
N ARG A 50 19.84 5.05 -6.38
CA ARG A 50 18.57 4.44 -6.03
C ARG A 50 18.60 3.93 -4.60
N CYS A 51 17.48 4.13 -3.91
CA CYS A 51 17.27 3.61 -2.56
C CYS A 51 16.39 2.37 -2.63
N PHE A 52 16.81 1.29 -1.96
CA PHE A 52 16.03 0.08 -1.78
C PHE A 52 15.97 -0.29 -0.29
N ILE A 53 14.95 -1.03 0.10
CA ILE A 53 14.70 -1.48 1.46
C ILE A 53 15.62 -2.66 1.79
N HIS A 54 16.41 -2.54 2.87
CA HIS A 54 17.11 -3.67 3.44
C HIS A 54 16.13 -4.57 4.18
N ARG A 55 15.89 -5.75 3.62
CA ARG A 55 14.88 -6.68 4.09
C ARG A 55 15.01 -7.04 5.58
N GLU A 56 16.19 -7.44 6.04
CA GLU A 56 16.35 -7.88 7.43
C GLU A 56 16.08 -6.72 8.41
N SER A 57 16.51 -5.50 8.05
CA SER A 57 16.20 -4.30 8.84
C SER A 57 14.71 -4.02 8.86
N TYR A 58 14.04 -4.19 7.73
CA TYR A 58 12.60 -4.03 7.59
C TYR A 58 11.85 -5.06 8.42
N ASP A 59 12.13 -6.36 8.24
CA ASP A 59 11.42 -7.46 8.91
C ASP A 59 11.62 -7.41 10.43
N ARG A 60 12.79 -6.95 10.89
CA ARG A 60 13.05 -6.69 12.32
C ARG A 60 12.22 -5.53 12.87
N LYS A 61 11.98 -4.49 12.07
CA LYS A 61 11.14 -3.34 12.48
C LYS A 61 9.66 -3.65 12.43
N PHE A 62 9.23 -4.44 11.45
CA PHE A 62 7.83 -4.72 11.15
C PHE A 62 7.56 -6.23 11.10
N PRO A 63 7.69 -6.94 12.23
CA PRO A 63 7.44 -8.36 12.28
C PRO A 63 5.95 -8.63 12.02
N ASN A 64 5.66 -9.47 11.02
CA ASN A 64 4.29 -9.83 10.67
C ASN A 64 4.21 -11.31 10.28
N SER A 65 3.59 -12.11 11.14
CA SER A 65 3.41 -13.56 10.97
C SER A 65 2.48 -13.95 9.81
N TYR A 66 1.71 -13.00 9.27
CA TYR A 66 0.85 -13.22 8.11
C TYR A 66 1.56 -12.99 6.78
N ARG A 67 2.84 -12.62 6.79
CA ARG A 67 3.65 -12.49 5.57
C ARG A 67 3.85 -13.87 4.92
N PRO A 68 4.06 -13.94 3.60
CA PRO A 68 4.31 -15.19 2.92
C PRO A 68 5.53 -15.85 3.53
N TYR A 69 5.54 -17.17 3.48
CA TYR A 69 6.82 -17.85 3.46
C TYR A 69 7.57 -17.43 2.19
N ILE A 70 8.79 -16.94 2.37
CA ILE A 70 9.62 -16.44 1.29
C ILE A 70 10.63 -17.53 0.93
N SER A 71 10.59 -17.99 -0.33
CA SER A 71 11.53 -18.97 -0.86
C SER A 71 12.83 -18.30 -1.33
N SER A 72 13.82 -19.11 -1.68
CA SER A 72 15.07 -18.62 -2.28
C SER A 72 14.90 -17.92 -3.64
N THR A 73 13.74 -18.08 -4.28
CA THR A 73 13.44 -17.49 -5.59
C THR A 73 12.58 -16.22 -5.50
N THR A 74 12.07 -15.90 -4.32
CA THR A 74 11.29 -14.68 -4.13
C THR A 74 12.19 -13.46 -4.29
N ARG A 75 11.79 -12.57 -5.20
CA ARG A 75 12.40 -11.26 -5.36
C ARG A 75 11.60 -10.26 -4.53
N ILE A 76 12.31 -9.38 -3.84
CA ILE A 76 11.74 -8.24 -3.15
C ILE A 76 12.23 -7.01 -3.88
N GLU A 77 11.30 -6.18 -4.29
CA GLU A 77 11.55 -4.97 -5.04
C GLU A 77 11.02 -3.78 -4.25
N SER A 78 11.85 -2.77 -4.11
CA SER A 78 11.46 -1.55 -3.43
C SER A 78 12.09 -0.34 -4.09
N SER A 79 11.33 0.74 -4.15
CA SER A 79 11.79 2.00 -4.70
C SER A 79 11.18 3.17 -3.94
N LYS A 80 11.94 4.26 -3.89
CA LYS A 80 11.49 5.54 -3.38
C LYS A 80 11.80 6.60 -4.40
N HIS A 81 10.80 7.40 -4.74
CA HIS A 81 10.93 8.49 -5.69
C HIS A 81 10.26 9.74 -5.14
N PHE A 82 10.73 10.92 -5.53
CA PHE A 82 10.10 12.19 -5.18
C PHE A 82 10.02 13.07 -6.42
N GLY A 83 8.95 13.85 -6.53
CA GLY A 83 8.73 14.75 -7.65
C GLY A 83 7.72 15.83 -7.33
N VAL A 84 7.77 16.93 -8.09
CA VAL A 84 6.81 18.03 -7.97
C VAL A 84 5.70 17.83 -8.99
N VAL A 85 4.46 17.88 -8.53
CA VAL A 85 3.26 17.87 -9.36
C VAL A 85 2.69 19.30 -9.37
N SER A 86 2.37 19.82 -10.56
CA SER A 86 1.77 21.15 -10.76
C SER A 86 0.27 21.18 -10.39
N MET A 87 -0.06 20.72 -9.19
CA MET A 87 -1.41 20.70 -8.61
C MET A 87 -1.27 20.80 -7.09
N ILE A 88 -2.12 21.60 -6.44
CA ILE A 88 -2.13 21.70 -4.98
C ILE A 88 -2.75 20.46 -4.34
N ALA A 89 -2.31 20.13 -3.13
CA ALA A 89 -2.68 18.89 -2.45
C ALA A 89 -4.19 18.76 -2.24
N ILE A 90 -4.89 19.88 -1.98
CA ILE A 90 -6.35 19.90 -1.82
C ILE A 90 -7.11 19.54 -3.10
N GLU A 91 -6.49 19.70 -4.27
CA GLU A 91 -7.05 19.27 -5.56
C GLU A 91 -6.59 17.87 -5.95
N LEU A 92 -5.35 17.51 -5.59
CA LEU A 92 -4.74 16.22 -5.93
C LEU A 92 -5.26 15.06 -5.07
N ILE A 93 -5.39 15.26 -3.76
CA ILE A 93 -5.85 14.22 -2.82
C ILE A 93 -7.25 13.70 -3.18
N PRO A 94 -8.25 14.54 -3.50
CA PRO A 94 -9.58 14.04 -3.88
C PRO A 94 -9.60 13.17 -5.13
N ILE A 95 -8.62 13.27 -6.02
CA ILE A 95 -8.50 12.37 -7.18
C ILE A 95 -8.18 10.94 -6.71
N PHE A 96 -7.35 10.82 -5.68
CA PHE A 96 -6.99 9.55 -5.06
C PHE A 96 -8.08 9.01 -4.10
N LEU A 97 -8.99 9.85 -3.62
CA LEU A 97 -10.07 9.41 -2.73
C LEU A 97 -11.37 9.06 -3.47
N ASP A 98 -11.46 9.39 -4.76
CA ASP A 98 -12.61 9.12 -5.62
C ASP A 98 -12.27 7.96 -6.59
N PRO A 99 -12.98 6.82 -6.52
CA PRO A 99 -12.66 5.66 -7.34
C PRO A 99 -12.85 5.91 -8.85
N ILE A 100 -13.76 6.80 -9.24
CA ILE A 100 -13.99 7.15 -10.64
C ILE A 100 -12.86 8.02 -11.16
N LYS A 101 -12.48 9.05 -10.40
CA LYS A 101 -11.35 9.93 -10.77
C LYS A 101 -10.04 9.15 -10.81
N TRP A 102 -9.81 8.23 -9.87
CA TRP A 102 -8.62 7.38 -9.87
C TRP A 102 -8.55 6.54 -11.14
N MET A 103 -9.63 5.83 -11.50
CA MET A 103 -9.70 5.03 -12.72
C MET A 103 -9.43 5.87 -13.97
N ASN A 104 -10.03 7.06 -14.05
CA ASN A 104 -9.86 7.95 -15.20
C ASN A 104 -8.43 8.50 -15.32
N MET A 105 -7.75 8.73 -14.20
CA MET A 105 -6.37 9.25 -14.19
C MET A 105 -5.33 8.15 -14.47
N PHE A 106 -5.60 6.90 -14.09
CA PHE A 106 -4.67 5.77 -14.26
C PHE A 106 -5.29 4.57 -14.98
N PRO A 107 -5.88 4.74 -16.18
CA PRO A 107 -6.68 3.69 -16.84
C PRO A 107 -5.87 2.48 -17.31
N THR A 108 -4.54 2.60 -17.41
CA THR A 108 -3.65 1.48 -17.76
C THR A 108 -3.29 0.60 -16.56
N ILE A 109 -3.44 1.13 -15.35
CA ILE A 109 -3.07 0.45 -14.10
C ILE A 109 -4.33 -0.03 -13.39
N VAL A 110 -5.33 0.83 -13.27
CA VAL A 110 -6.52 0.65 -12.45
C VAL A 110 -7.69 0.25 -13.32
N ARG A 111 -8.03 -1.04 -13.27
CA ARG A 111 -9.15 -1.61 -14.02
C ARG A 111 -10.50 -1.31 -13.37
N LYS A 112 -10.54 -1.38 -12.04
CA LYS A 112 -11.74 -1.18 -11.24
C LYS A 112 -11.36 -0.64 -9.87
N ALA A 113 -12.08 0.36 -9.41
CA ALA A 113 -11.99 0.86 -8.04
C ALA A 113 -13.41 0.98 -7.46
N ARG A 114 -13.56 0.71 -6.16
CA ARG A 114 -14.79 1.00 -5.41
C ARG A 114 -14.47 1.31 -3.96
N ASN A 115 -15.29 2.15 -3.34
CA ASN A 115 -15.25 2.32 -1.90
C ASN A 115 -15.71 1.04 -1.21
N PHE A 116 -15.13 0.77 -0.05
CA PHE A 116 -15.56 -0.28 0.84
C PHE A 116 -16.35 0.36 1.98
N ASP A 117 -17.60 -0.04 2.15
CA ASP A 117 -18.47 0.51 3.19
C ASP A 117 -18.06 -0.04 4.55
N VAL A 118 -17.14 0.66 5.22
CA VAL A 118 -16.75 0.36 6.60
C VAL A 118 -17.31 1.43 7.52
N ILE A 119 -18.10 1.02 8.51
CA ILE A 119 -18.51 1.90 9.62
C ILE A 119 -17.22 2.32 10.34
N ASN A 120 -16.86 3.60 10.20
CA ASN A 120 -15.58 4.14 10.68
C ASN A 120 -15.67 4.40 12.20
N PRO A 121 -15.03 3.57 13.07
CA PRO A 121 -15.12 3.76 14.51
C PRO A 121 -14.13 4.81 15.03
N ARG A 122 -13.26 5.37 14.17
CA ARG A 122 -12.06 6.11 14.61
C ARG A 122 -11.80 7.46 13.93
N ASN A 123 -12.76 8.05 13.20
CA ASN A 123 -12.61 9.39 12.58
C ASN A 123 -11.34 9.56 11.71
N ILE A 124 -10.90 8.51 11.00
CA ILE A 124 -9.88 8.68 9.95
C ILE A 124 -10.53 9.44 8.79
N GLU A 125 -10.07 10.67 8.52
CA GLU A 125 -10.48 11.45 7.35
C GLU A 125 -9.87 10.79 6.10
N GLY A 126 -10.65 9.95 5.42
CA GLY A 126 -10.19 9.18 4.28
C GLY A 126 -11.20 8.11 3.83
N SER A 127 -10.85 7.38 2.77
CA SER A 127 -11.65 6.28 2.25
C SER A 127 -10.82 5.00 2.16
N ILE A 128 -11.46 3.87 2.49
CA ILE A 128 -10.90 2.54 2.18
C ILE A 128 -11.47 2.14 0.83
N GLN A 129 -10.58 1.86 -0.12
CA GLN A 129 -10.93 1.51 -1.49
C GLN A 129 -10.39 0.13 -1.85
N LEU A 130 -11.22 -0.67 -2.52
CA LEU A 130 -10.78 -1.88 -3.20
C LEU A 130 -10.38 -1.52 -4.63
N ILE A 131 -9.10 -1.69 -4.94
CA ILE A 131 -8.53 -1.42 -6.26
C ILE A 131 -8.15 -2.74 -6.92
N GLN A 132 -8.57 -2.93 -8.17
CA GLN A 132 -8.20 -4.06 -9.00
C GLN A 132 -7.43 -3.57 -10.22
N THR A 133 -6.28 -4.19 -10.46
CA THR A 133 -5.42 -3.91 -11.61
C THR A 133 -5.79 -4.75 -12.83
N HIS A 134 -5.27 -4.38 -14.00
CA HIS A 134 -5.45 -5.15 -15.24
C HIS A 134 -4.70 -6.47 -15.26
N VAL A 135 -3.55 -6.53 -14.58
CA VAL A 135 -2.69 -7.72 -14.55
C VAL A 135 -2.83 -8.38 -13.18
N PRO A 136 -3.15 -9.69 -13.11
CA PRO A 136 -3.04 -10.44 -11.87
C PRO A 136 -1.58 -10.43 -11.43
N SER A 137 -1.32 -9.81 -10.28
CA SER A 137 0.00 -9.87 -9.65
C SER A 137 0.10 -11.14 -8.83
N TYR A 138 1.10 -11.97 -9.12
CA TYR A 138 1.52 -13.06 -8.23
C TYR A 138 2.45 -12.55 -7.12
N ALA A 139 2.72 -11.25 -7.08
CA ALA A 139 3.55 -10.63 -6.06
C ALA A 139 2.72 -10.21 -4.84
N TRP A 140 3.36 -10.27 -3.67
CA TRP A 140 2.76 -9.84 -2.42
C TRP A 140 3.08 -8.37 -2.18
N LYS A 141 2.05 -7.53 -2.17
CA LYS A 141 2.25 -6.11 -1.89
C LYS A 141 2.45 -5.86 -0.41
N PHE A 142 3.52 -5.15 -0.09
CA PHE A 142 3.74 -4.53 1.21
C PHE A 142 3.15 -3.11 1.22
N PRO A 143 3.02 -2.46 2.40
CA PRO A 143 2.59 -1.07 2.46
C PRO A 143 3.38 -0.19 1.48
N SER A 144 2.64 0.41 0.54
CA SER A 144 3.12 1.24 -0.56
C SER A 144 2.17 2.44 -0.68
N GLY A 145 2.65 3.54 -1.24
CA GLY A 145 1.83 4.74 -1.42
C GLY A 145 2.66 6.01 -1.50
N CYS A 146 2.02 7.15 -1.21
CA CYS A 146 2.69 8.43 -1.27
C CYS A 146 2.34 9.39 -0.12
N ALA A 147 3.25 10.34 0.11
CA ALA A 147 2.99 11.54 0.89
C ALA A 147 2.93 12.74 -0.06
N ILE A 148 1.89 13.57 0.12
CA ILE A 148 1.65 14.76 -0.69
C ILE A 148 1.77 15.98 0.22
N LYS A 149 2.68 16.89 -0.11
CA LYS A 149 2.94 18.11 0.65
C LYS A 149 2.76 19.34 -0.23
N ASN A 150 1.85 20.23 0.14
CA ASN A 150 1.71 21.55 -0.49
C ASN A 150 3.02 22.33 -0.41
N MET A 151 3.40 22.97 -1.52
CA MET A 151 4.60 23.81 -1.59
C MET A 151 4.31 25.32 -1.50
N GLY A 152 3.04 25.73 -1.55
CA GLY A 152 2.62 27.14 -1.50
C GLY A 152 2.79 27.92 -2.82
N ASN A 153 3.33 27.28 -3.86
CA ASN A 153 3.56 27.86 -5.20
C ASN A 153 2.56 27.33 -6.25
N GLY A 154 1.43 26.78 -5.83
CA GLY A 154 0.47 26.12 -6.72
C GLY A 154 0.80 24.66 -7.06
N GLY A 155 1.93 24.12 -6.56
CA GLY A 155 2.31 22.71 -6.72
C GLY A 155 2.38 21.94 -5.40
N SER A 156 2.55 20.63 -5.53
CA SER A 156 2.76 19.69 -4.42
C SER A 156 4.01 18.86 -4.63
N MET A 157 4.80 18.69 -3.57
CA MET A 157 5.83 17.66 -3.52
C MET A 157 5.16 16.33 -3.23
N VAL A 158 5.42 15.33 -4.07
CA VAL A 158 4.94 13.96 -3.91
C VAL A 158 6.14 13.06 -3.68
N THR A 159 6.15 12.35 -2.55
CA THR A 159 7.10 11.27 -2.28
C THR A 159 6.38 9.94 -2.42
N TRP A 160 6.78 9.12 -3.38
CA TRP A 160 6.22 7.80 -3.65
C TRP A 160 7.14 6.68 -3.15
N ILE A 161 6.53 5.65 -2.57
CA ILE A 161 7.19 4.41 -2.14
C ILE A 161 6.44 3.23 -2.74
N GLU A 162 7.15 2.37 -3.45
CA GLU A 162 6.66 1.06 -3.90
C GLU A 162 7.45 -0.03 -3.19
N HIS A 163 6.75 -1.06 -2.72
CA HIS A 163 7.33 -2.22 -2.06
C HIS A 163 6.52 -3.49 -2.38
N VAL A 164 7.16 -4.43 -3.07
CA VAL A 164 6.57 -5.64 -3.67
C VAL A 164 7.47 -6.86 -3.45
#